data_AF-A0A938X6A4-F1
#
_entry.id   AF-A0A938X6A4-F1
#
_cell.length_a   1.000
_cell.length_b   1.000
_cell.length_c   1.000
_cell.angle_alpha   90.00
_cell.angle_beta   90.00
_cell.angle_gamma   90.00
#
_symmetry.space_group_name_H-M   'P 1'
#
loop_
_entity.id
_entity.type
_entity.pdbx_description
1 polymer ?
#
loop_
_entity_poly.entity_id
_entity_poly.type
_entity_poly.pdbx_seq_one_letter_code
_entity_poly.pdbx_strand_id
1 'polypeptide(L)' 'MHYNGEYREIALAHHMIETGDTVRGTAKHFGISKSTVHIEVIK' A
#
# COMPACT_ATOMS: atom_id res chain seq x y z
N MET A 1 -19.31 2.40 -5.93
CA MET A 1 -18.53 1.52 -5.04
C MET A 1 -17.66 2.42 -4.18
N HIS A 2 -18.06 2.66 -2.92
CA HIS A 2 -17.25 3.45 -2.00
C HIS A 2 -16.04 2.60 -1.58
N TYR A 3 -14.84 3.03 -1.98
CA TYR A 3 -13.60 2.34 -1.64
C TYR A 3 -13.26 2.68 -0.18
N ASN A 4 -13.65 1.81 0.73
CA ASN A 4 -13.28 1.89 2.14
C ASN A 4 -11.78 1.58 2.28
N GLY A 5 -11.07 2.27 3.18
CA GLY A 5 -9.63 2.11 3.39
C GLY A 5 -9.19 0.68 3.70
N GLU A 6 -10.07 -0.12 4.30
CA GLU A 6 -9.84 -1.53 4.68
C GLU A 6 -9.35 -2.40 3.51
N TYR A 7 -9.89 -2.24 2.31
CA TYR A 7 -9.45 -3.03 1.15
C TYR A 7 -8.13 -2.54 0.56
N ARG A 8 -7.77 -1.28 0.82
CA ARG A 8 -6.56 -0.67 0.31
C ARG A 8 -5.33 -1.16 1.06
N GLU A 9 -5.41 -1.22 2.38
CA GLU A 9 -4.34 -1.72 3.25
C GLU A 9 -3.97 -3.15 2.89
N ILE A 10 -4.99 -3.99 2.69
CA ILE A 10 -4.85 -5.38 2.24
C ILE A 10 -4.17 -5.42 0.86
N ALA A 11 -4.63 -4.64 -0.11
CA ALA A 11 -4.03 -4.62 -1.45
C ALA A 11 -2.55 -4.19 -1.44
N LEU A 12 -2.20 -3.20 -0.62
CA LEU A 12 -0.82 -2.75 -0.45
C LEU A 12 0.07 -3.85 0.16
N ALA A 13 -0.40 -4.49 1.23
CA ALA A 13 0.32 -5.56 1.91
C ALA A 13 0.51 -6.79 1.00
N HIS A 14 -0.54 -7.20 0.29
CA HIS A 14 -0.48 -8.30 -0.68
C HIS A 14 0.55 -8.04 -1.77
N HIS A 15 0.51 -6.85 -2.41
CA HIS A 15 1.51 -6.47 -3.42
C HIS A 15 2.93 -6.57 -2.85
N MET A 16 3.19 -5.98 -1.68
CA MET A 16 4.51 -5.98 -1.06
C MET A 16 5.04 -7.40 -0.78
N ILE A 17 4.18 -8.31 -0.35
CA ILE A 17 4.55 -9.70 -0.07
C ILE A 17 4.80 -10.48 -1.37
N GLU A 18 3.91 -10.35 -2.35
CA GLU A 18 3.99 -11.09 -3.62
C GLU A 18 5.18 -10.66 -4.46
N THR A 19 5.52 -9.37 -4.46
CA THR A 19 6.59 -8.83 -5.30
C THR A 19 7.89 -8.57 -4.53
N GLY A 20 7.87 -8.64 -3.20
CA GLY A 20 8.99 -8.21 -2.35
C GLY A 20 9.30 -6.72 -2.45
N ASP A 21 8.32 -5.90 -2.86
CA ASP A 21 8.54 -4.49 -3.15
C ASP A 21 8.71 -3.65 -1.87
N THR A 22 9.47 -2.58 -2.00
CA THR A 22 9.74 -1.64 -0.91
C THR A 22 8.58 -0.67 -0.75
N VAL A 23 8.41 -0.10 0.45
CA VAL A 23 7.42 0.96 0.72
C VAL A 23 7.41 2.07 -0.35
N ARG A 24 8.58 2.43 -0.87
CA ARG A 24 8.71 3.48 -1.91
C ARG A 24 8.30 2.99 -3.29
N GLY A 25 8.62 1.75 -3.65
CA GLY A 25 8.19 1.15 -4.91
C GLY A 25 6.68 0.96 -4.94
N THR A 26 6.11 0.41 -3.87
CA THR A 26 4.66 0.29 -3.67
C THR A 26 3.96 1.64 -3.77
N ALA A 27 4.49 2.68 -3.12
CA ALA A 27 3.92 4.03 -3.21
C ALA A 27 3.88 4.56 -4.66
N LYS A 28 4.95 4.34 -5.43
CA LYS A 28 4.98 4.69 -6.86
C LYS A 28 4.00 3.87 -7.68
N HIS A 29 3.90 2.56 -7.42
CA HIS A 29 3.01 1.65 -8.14
C HIS A 29 1.54 2.05 -7.97
N PHE A 30 1.14 2.37 -6.74
CA PHE A 30 -0.24 2.74 -6.42
C PHE A 30 -0.53 4.25 -6.60
N GLY A 31 0.45 5.07 -6.99
CA GLY A 31 0.26 6.50 -7.21
C GLY A 31 -0.06 7.29 -5.93
N ILE A 32 0.46 6.85 -4.79
CA ILE A 32 0.20 7.43 -3.46
C ILE A 32 1.50 7.87 -2.79
N SER A 33 1.38 8.62 -1.69
CA SER A 33 2.56 9.03 -0.94
C SER A 33 3.17 7.86 -0.17
N LYS A 34 4.50 7.86 -0.04
CA LYS A 34 5.23 6.90 0.80
C LYS A 34 4.74 6.90 2.24
N SER A 35 4.44 8.09 2.81
CA SER A 35 3.88 8.21 4.16
C SER A 35 2.51 7.54 4.27
N THR A 36 1.71 7.58 3.20
CA THR A 36 0.41 6.91 3.19
C THR A 36 0.58 5.40 3.28
N VAL A 37 1.48 4.80 2.49
CA VAL A 37 1.82 3.36 2.62
C VAL A 37 2.36 3.03 4.01
N HIS A 38 3.21 3.91 4.57
CA HIS A 38 3.79 3.69 5.90
C HIS A 38 2.74 3.75 7.01
N ILE A 39 1.75 4.63 6.92
CA ILE A 39 0.67 4.71 7.88
C ILE A 39 -0.28 3.53 7.73
N GLU A 40 -0.62 3.14 6.50
CA GLU A 40 -1.62 2.11 6.19
C GLU A 40 -1.11 0.67 6.40
N VAL A 41 0.21 0.42 6.38
CA VAL A 41 0.77 -0.94 6.43
C VAL A 41 1.76 -1.16 7.59
N ILE A 42 2.39 -0.11 8.12
CA ILE A 42 3.46 -0.24 9.13
C ILE A 42 3.06 0.32 10.50
N LYS A 43 2.13 1.28 10.55
CA LYS A 43 1.80 2.03 11.76
C LYS A 43 0.45 1.61 12.33
#